data_AF-A0A535MMT0-F1
#
_entry.id   AF-A0A535MMT0-F1
#
_cell.length_a   1.000
_cell.length_b   1.000
_cell.length_c   1.000
_cell.angle_alpha   90.00
_cell.angle_beta   90.00
_cell.angle_gamma   90.00
#
_symmetry.space_group_name_H-M   'P 1'
#
loop_
_entity.id
_entity.type
_entity.pdbx_description
1 polymer ?
#
loop_
_entity_poly.entity_id
_entity_poly.type
_entity_poly.pdbx_seq_one_letter_code
_entity_poly.pdbx_strand_id
1 'polypeptide(L)' 'MAEKRFRFGVTRSTADSREEWMAVTRKSEELGFSTISMPDHIGREHSAIAPALVLAAEAAPTLRVGSFVYDND' A
#
# COMPACT_ATOMS: atom_id res chain seq x y z
N MET A 1 19.43 0.82 -24.55
CA MET A 1 18.13 0.86 -23.84
C MET A 1 18.36 0.33 -22.43
N ALA A 2 17.95 1.05 -21.39
CA ALA A 2 18.06 0.53 -20.03
C ALA A 2 17.10 -0.67 -19.84
N GLU A 3 17.56 -1.72 -19.15
CA GLU A 3 16.71 -2.85 -18.78
C GLU A 3 15.58 -2.36 -17.85
N LYS A 4 14.31 -2.56 -18.25
CA LYS A 4 13.13 -2.31 -17.39
C LYS A 4 12.59 -3.63 -16.87
N ARG A 5 13.04 -4.03 -15.68
CA ARG A 5 12.57 -5.25 -15.01
C ARG A 5 11.08 -5.16 -14.70
N PHE A 6 10.37 -6.26 -14.92
CA PHE A 6 8.97 -6.40 -14.53
C PHE A 6 8.84 -6.39 -13.01
N ARG A 7 7.76 -5.79 -12.48
CA ARG A 7 7.50 -5.68 -11.05
C ARG A 7 6.04 -6.01 -10.79
N PHE A 8 5.79 -6.72 -9.70
CA PHE A 8 4.46 -6.99 -9.20
C PHE A 8 4.13 -6.02 -8.07
N GLY A 9 2.93 -5.47 -8.07
CA GLY A 9 2.41 -4.61 -7.02
C GLY A 9 1.08 -5.13 -6.50
N VAL A 10 0.71 -4.69 -5.30
CA VAL A 10 -0.58 -4.99 -4.67
C VAL A 10 -1.31 -3.71 -4.32
N THR A 11 -2.63 -3.72 -4.44
CA THR A 11 -3.49 -2.60 -4.06
C THR A 11 -4.54 -3.07 -3.09
N ARG A 12 -4.81 -2.29 -2.05
CA ARG A 12 -5.82 -2.60 -1.04
C ARG A 12 -6.45 -1.31 -0.51
N SER A 13 -7.78 -1.29 -0.40
CA SER A 13 -8.56 -0.08 -0.09
C SER A 13 -8.93 0.07 1.39
N THR A 14 -8.85 -1.03 2.16
CA THR A 14 -9.43 -1.11 3.51
C THR A 14 -8.64 -2.12 4.36
N ALA A 15 -8.64 -1.94 5.68
CA ALA A 15 -8.28 -2.97 6.65
C ALA A 15 -9.14 -2.79 7.91
N ASP A 16 -9.44 -3.88 8.60
CA ASP A 16 -10.27 -3.89 9.81
C ASP A 16 -9.51 -3.34 11.02
N SER A 17 -8.17 -3.35 10.98
CA SER A 17 -7.33 -2.75 12.02
C SER A 17 -5.94 -2.32 11.51
N ARG A 18 -5.22 -1.58 12.36
CA ARG A 18 -3.80 -1.23 12.15
C ARG A 18 -2.95 -2.49 11.99
N GLU A 19 -3.15 -3.46 12.86
CA GLU A 19 -2.37 -4.71 12.91
C GLU A 19 -2.56 -5.51 11.63
N GLU A 20 -3.81 -5.59 11.14
CA GLU A 20 -4.13 -6.28 9.90
C GLU A 20 -3.46 -5.60 8.69
N TRP A 21 -3.55 -4.27 8.60
CA TRP A 21 -2.91 -3.50 7.54
C TRP A 21 -1.38 -3.71 7.52
N MET A 22 -0.74 -3.60 8.68
CA MET A 22 0.71 -3.82 8.79
C MET A 22 1.09 -5.27 8.50
N ALA A 23 0.27 -6.25 8.90
CA ALA A 23 0.52 -7.67 8.61
C ALA A 23 0.45 -7.98 7.12
N VAL A 24 -0.55 -7.48 6.41
CA VAL A 24 -0.65 -7.66 4.95
C VAL A 24 0.47 -6.91 4.21
N THR A 25 0.87 -5.74 4.71
CA THR A 25 2.02 -5.00 4.15
C THR A 25 3.32 -5.81 4.27
N ARG A 26 3.64 -6.32 5.47
CA ARG A 26 4.78 -7.24 5.67
C ARG A 26 4.69 -8.46 4.78
N LYS A 27 3.51 -9.08 4.71
CA LYS A 27 3.31 -10.27 3.89
C LYS A 27 3.57 -10.01 2.41
N SER A 28 3.21 -8.82 1.94
CA SER A 28 3.46 -8.41 0.55
C SER A 28 4.96 -8.29 0.27
N GLU A 29 5.72 -7.73 1.20
CA GLU A 29 7.19 -7.67 1.11
C GLU A 29 7.82 -9.08 1.12
N GLU A 30 7.41 -9.95 2.05
CA GLU A 30 7.88 -11.34 2.15
C GLU A 30 7.62 -12.16 0.87
N LEU A 31 6.51 -11.88 0.17
CA LEU A 31 6.15 -12.56 -1.08
C LEU A 31 6.88 -11.99 -2.31
N GLY A 32 7.70 -10.94 -2.15
CA GLY A 32 8.49 -10.36 -3.23
C GLY A 32 7.75 -9.32 -4.06
N PHE A 33 6.62 -8.78 -3.59
CA PHE A 33 6.02 -7.61 -4.22
C PHE A 33 6.97 -6.42 -4.11
N SER A 34 6.92 -5.54 -5.12
CA SER A 34 7.78 -4.35 -5.18
C SER A 34 7.09 -3.07 -4.74
N THR A 35 5.76 -3.08 -4.68
CA THR A 35 4.92 -1.91 -4.41
C THR A 35 3.65 -2.32 -3.67
N ILE A 36 3.24 -1.53 -2.69
CA ILE A 36 1.88 -1.53 -2.14
C ILE A 36 1.25 -0.16 -2.39
N SER A 37 -0.03 -0.14 -2.79
CA SER A 37 -0.77 1.10 -2.96
C SER A 37 -2.17 1.07 -2.36
N MET A 38 -2.67 2.25 -2.00
CA MET A 38 -4.02 2.44 -1.48
C MET A 38 -4.75 3.50 -2.31
N PRO A 39 -5.97 3.23 -2.79
CA PRO A 39 -6.81 4.27 -3.39
C PRO A 39 -7.32 5.22 -2.30
N ASP A 40 -7.34 6.52 -2.60
CA ASP A 40 -7.92 7.54 -1.72
C ASP A 40 -9.40 7.70 -2.03
N HIS A 41 -10.29 7.32 -1.12
CA HIS A 41 -11.73 7.51 -1.28
C HIS A 41 -12.33 7.88 0.08
N ILE A 42 -13.36 8.72 0.05
CA ILE A 42 -14.12 9.11 1.25
C ILE A 42 -15.32 8.17 1.40
N GLY A 43 -15.33 7.36 2.46
CA GLY A 43 -16.44 6.45 2.75
C GLY A 43 -16.20 5.67 4.04
N ARG A 44 -17.26 5.08 4.62
CA ARG A 44 -17.13 4.26 5.85
C ARG A 44 -16.36 2.97 5.59
N GLU A 45 -16.37 2.52 4.36
CA GLU A 45 -15.65 1.36 3.87
C GLU A 45 -14.19 1.64 3.53
N HIS A 46 -13.70 2.89 3.63
CA HIS A 46 -12.32 3.24 3.27
C HIS A 46 -11.49 3.68 4.48
N SER A 47 -10.26 3.19 4.55
CA SER A 47 -9.28 3.67 5.54
C SER A 47 -8.76 5.05 5.14
N ALA A 48 -8.45 5.91 6.11
CA ALA A 48 -7.81 7.19 5.82
C ALA A 48 -6.43 6.94 5.17
N ILE A 49 -6.23 7.45 3.94
CA ILE A 49 -5.07 7.06 3.13
C ILE A 49 -3.74 7.47 3.77
N ALA A 50 -3.63 8.70 4.27
CA ALA A 50 -2.37 9.22 4.80
C ALA A 50 -1.80 8.35 5.93
N PRO A 51 -2.54 8.05 7.03
CA PRO A 51 -2.02 7.15 8.06
C PRO A 51 -1.81 5.72 7.56
N ALA A 52 -2.60 5.22 6.62
CA ALA A 52 -2.37 3.90 6.03
C ALA A 52 -1.03 3.82 5.28
N LEU A 53 -0.70 4.81 4.46
CA LEU A 53 0.60 4.84 3.76
C LEU A 53 1.77 4.95 4.75
N VAL A 54 1.65 5.73 5.83
CA VAL A 54 2.67 5.81 6.89
C VAL A 54 2.89 4.44 7.55
N LEU A 55 1.80 3.75 7.93
CA LEU A 55 1.88 2.42 8.53
C LEU A 55 2.46 1.38 7.58
N ALA A 56 2.18 1.48 6.28
CA ALA A 56 2.77 0.60 5.27
C ALA A 56 4.29 0.81 5.16
N ALA A 57 4.74 2.07 5.14
CA ALA A 57 6.16 2.41 5.09
C ALA A 57 6.92 1.97 6.35
N GLU A 58 6.28 2.05 7.53
CA GLU A 58 6.83 1.55 8.79
C GLU A 58 6.91 0.02 8.81
N ALA A 59 5.88 -0.67 8.31
CA ALA A 59 5.79 -2.13 8.38
C ALA A 59 6.69 -2.86 7.39
N ALA A 60 7.00 -2.27 6.24
CA ALA A 60 7.76 -2.88 5.15
C ALA A 60 8.69 -1.84 4.46
N PRO A 61 9.89 -1.61 5.00
CA PRO A 61 10.75 -0.50 4.59
C PRO A 61 11.36 -0.64 3.19
N THR A 62 11.29 -1.81 2.56
CA THR A 62 11.81 -2.02 1.19
C THR A 62 10.71 -1.93 0.13
N LEU A 63 9.43 -2.01 0.51
CA LEU A 63 8.32 -1.79 -0.40
C LEU A 63 8.22 -0.33 -0.83
N ARG A 64 7.94 -0.11 -2.11
CA ARG A 64 7.49 1.21 -2.57
C ARG A 64 6.05 1.42 -2.12
N VAL A 65 5.80 2.54 -1.45
CA VAL A 65 4.47 2.90 -0.94
C VAL A 65 3.92 4.07 -1.74
N GLY A 66 2.65 4.03 -2.12
CA GLY A 66 2.02 5.14 -2.85
C GLY A 66 0.49 5.09 -2.89
N SER A 67 -0.13 6.19 -3.33
CA SER A 67 -1.56 6.22 -3.58
C SER A 67 -1.93 5.59 -4.93
N PHE A 68 -3.20 5.20 -5.10
CA PHE A 68 -3.74 4.69 -6.35
C PHE A 68 -5.18 5.17 -6.61
N VAL A 69 -5.42 6.45 -6.79
CA VAL A 69 -4.54 7.63 -6.74
C VAL A 69 -4.95 8.48 -5.53
N TYR A 70 -4.43 9.70 -5.40
CA TYR A 70 -5.10 10.69 -4.54
C TYR A 70 -6.32 11.24 -5.29
N ASP A 71 -7.46 11.25 -4.63
CA ASP A 71 -8.72 11.78 -5.16
C ASP A 71 -8.81 13.27 -4.79
N ASN A 72 -8.02 14.06 -5.52
CA ASN A 72 -7.96 15.51 -5.35
C ASN A 72 -9.06 16.14 -6.20
N ASP A 73 -10.24 16.33 -5.61
CA ASP A 73 -11.28 17.24 -6.13
C ASP A 73 -10.94 18.71 -5.79
#